data_AF-R1HX91-F1
#
_entry.id   AF-R1HX91-F1
#
_cell.length_a   1.000
_cell.length_b   1.000
_cell.length_c   1.000
_cell.angle_alpha   90.00
_cell.angle_beta   90.00
_cell.angle_gamma   90.00
#
_symmetry.space_group_name_H-M   'P 1'
#
loop_
_entity.id
_entity.type
_entity.pdbx_description
1 polymer ?
#
loop_
_entity_poly.entity_id
_entity_poly.type
_entity_poly.pdbx_seq_one_letter_code
_entity_poly.pdbx_strand_id
1 'polypeptide(L)'
;MLTAEQVKTHWWRAAVAVAAVAVVTFSRDDPFAGLFALVPILVWCAAARSGRAGVVTGLVLLALLAWFVLPRELGLAGPWVPAAIEVYWLHTTLAAVVCAIGSRKPGPWLLPAFGGFVVTGGVLVAGWQEAPSDEGVLPGPAQLRIIEDIDCGSGGCWRVAESTGDHAAEVWQAHLTARNFTPAPALDGVTRFCRTTGLLVNHQTCAEVRPLAPDSARVEWYVE
;
A
#
# COMPACT_ATOMS: atom_id res chain seq x y z
N MET A 1 -26.05 16.10 -22.68
CA MET A 1 -25.11 16.26 -23.82
C MET A 1 -24.07 17.29 -23.43
N LEU A 2 -22.79 16.90 -23.35
CA LEU A 2 -21.68 17.85 -23.12
C LEU A 2 -21.44 18.64 -24.42
N THR A 3 -21.32 19.96 -24.34
CA THR A 3 -21.02 20.77 -25.53
C THR A 3 -19.54 20.62 -25.92
N ALA A 4 -19.22 20.76 -27.21
CA ALA A 4 -17.85 20.63 -27.70
C ALA A 4 -16.86 21.58 -27.00
N GLU A 5 -17.32 22.78 -26.59
CA GLU A 5 -16.52 23.72 -25.79
C GLU A 5 -16.24 23.20 -24.37
N GLN A 6 -17.22 22.59 -23.70
CA GLN A 6 -17.04 22.00 -22.36
C GLN A 6 -16.04 20.85 -22.40
N VAL A 7 -16.09 20.02 -23.45
CA VAL A 7 -15.10 18.94 -23.66
C VAL A 7 -13.70 19.53 -23.85
N LYS A 8 -13.56 20.58 -24.67
CA LYS A 8 -12.27 21.21 -24.97
C LYS A 8 -11.65 21.95 -23.78
N THR A 9 -12.46 22.44 -22.84
CA THR A 9 -11.97 23.13 -21.62
C THR A 9 -11.73 22.20 -20.44
N HIS A 10 -12.39 21.04 -20.38
CA HIS A 10 -12.35 20.15 -19.22
C HIS A 10 -11.80 18.75 -19.49
N TRP A 11 -11.26 18.47 -20.69
CA TRP A 11 -10.63 17.17 -21.03
C TRP A 11 -9.59 16.71 -20.01
N TRP A 12 -8.87 17.66 -19.41
CA TRP A 12 -7.83 17.38 -18.41
C TRP A 12 -8.37 16.62 -17.19
N ARG A 13 -9.64 16.82 -16.82
CA ARG A 13 -10.28 16.09 -15.71
C ARG A 13 -10.35 14.60 -16.00
N ALA A 14 -10.73 14.26 -17.24
CA ALA A 14 -10.77 12.87 -17.69
C ALA A 14 -9.36 12.29 -17.78
N ALA A 15 -8.40 13.04 -18.33
CA ALA A 15 -7.00 12.59 -18.40
C ALA A 15 -6.41 12.31 -17.01
N VAL A 16 -6.63 13.20 -16.05
CA VAL A 16 -6.17 13.04 -14.66
C VAL A 16 -6.86 11.85 -13.98
N ALA A 17 -8.19 11.71 -14.12
CA ALA A 17 -8.91 10.58 -13.55
C ALA A 17 -8.45 9.23 -14.13
N VAL A 18 -8.27 9.15 -15.46
CA VAL A 18 -7.77 7.94 -16.12
C VAL A 18 -6.34 7.61 -15.67
N ALA A 19 -5.46 8.60 -15.57
CA ALA A 19 -4.10 8.40 -15.06
C ALA A 19 -4.12 7.90 -13.60
N ALA A 20 -5.01 8.45 -12.76
CA ALA A 20 -5.14 8.01 -11.37
C ALA A 20 -5.61 6.55 -11.29
N VAL A 21 -6.63 6.18 -12.08
CA VAL A 21 -7.10 4.80 -12.16
C VAL A 21 -5.98 3.87 -12.61
N ALA A 22 -5.20 4.25 -13.63
CA ALA A 22 -4.06 3.45 -14.09
C ALA A 22 -3.03 3.22 -12.97
N VAL A 23 -2.71 4.23 -12.15
CA VAL A 23 -1.82 4.06 -11.00
C VAL A 23 -2.40 3.07 -9.98
N VAL A 24 -3.70 3.16 -9.69
CA VAL A 24 -4.35 2.29 -8.71
C VAL A 24 -4.51 0.85 -9.17
N THR A 25 -4.46 0.57 -10.46
CA THR A 25 -4.38 -0.84 -10.94
C THR A 25 -3.11 -1.56 -10.48
N PHE A 26 -2.10 -0.84 -10.00
CA PHE A 26 -0.92 -1.44 -9.41
C PHE A 26 -1.11 -1.84 -7.94
N SER A 27 -2.14 -1.36 -7.23
CA SER A 27 -2.42 -1.68 -5.82
C SER A 27 -2.97 -3.11 -5.65
N ARG A 28 -2.14 -4.12 -5.90
CA ARG A 28 -2.57 -5.53 -5.90
C ARG A 28 -2.72 -6.06 -4.48
N ASP A 29 -1.85 -5.63 -3.58
CA ASP A 29 -1.78 -6.16 -2.22
C ASP A 29 -2.84 -5.53 -1.30
N ASP A 30 -3.25 -4.28 -1.58
CA ASP A 30 -4.34 -3.58 -0.89
C ASP A 30 -5.20 -2.78 -1.89
N PRO A 31 -6.14 -3.45 -2.60
CA PRO A 31 -7.00 -2.80 -3.58
C PRO A 31 -7.95 -1.77 -2.94
N PHE A 32 -8.27 -1.93 -1.65
CA PHE A 32 -9.13 -0.99 -0.93
C PHE A 32 -8.40 0.32 -0.65
N ALA A 33 -7.14 0.28 -0.20
CA ALA A 33 -6.29 1.47 -0.08
C ALA A 33 -6.15 2.19 -1.41
N GLY A 34 -5.92 1.46 -2.50
CA GLY A 34 -5.84 2.02 -3.85
C GLY A 34 -7.11 2.78 -4.24
N LEU A 35 -8.29 2.16 -4.08
CA LEU A 35 -9.58 2.81 -4.35
C LEU A 35 -9.81 4.04 -3.47
N PHE A 36 -9.45 3.95 -2.19
CA PHE A 36 -9.59 5.05 -1.25
C PHE A 36 -8.70 6.25 -1.64
N ALA A 37 -7.49 5.98 -2.11
CA ALA A 37 -6.56 6.99 -2.61
C ALA A 37 -7.07 7.72 -3.87
N LEU A 38 -8.00 7.14 -4.64
CA LEU A 38 -8.62 7.85 -5.77
C LEU A 38 -9.57 8.97 -5.34
N VAL A 39 -10.19 8.85 -4.15
CA VAL A 39 -11.28 9.72 -3.73
C VAL A 39 -10.92 11.21 -3.82
N PRO A 40 -9.78 11.69 -3.28
CA PRO A 40 -9.42 13.10 -3.37
C PRO A 40 -9.26 13.60 -4.81
N ILE A 41 -8.74 12.76 -5.71
CA ILE A 41 -8.55 13.10 -7.13
C ILE A 41 -9.90 13.21 -7.84
N LEU A 42 -10.82 12.27 -7.60
CA LEU A 42 -12.15 12.29 -8.20
C LEU A 42 -12.95 13.50 -7.71
N VAL A 43 -12.89 13.79 -6.41
CA VAL A 43 -13.51 14.98 -5.82
C VAL A 43 -12.92 16.26 -6.43
N TRP A 44 -11.60 16.34 -6.59
CA TRP A 44 -10.94 17.46 -7.26
C TRP A 44 -11.42 17.63 -8.71
N CYS A 45 -11.43 16.55 -9.49
CA CYS A 45 -11.86 16.57 -10.88
C CYS A 45 -13.32 17.02 -11.03
N ALA A 46 -14.21 16.63 -10.11
CA ALA A 46 -15.61 17.07 -10.11
C ALA A 46 -15.77 18.56 -9.75
N ALA A 47 -15.00 19.07 -8.78
CA ALA A 47 -15.20 20.40 -8.20
C ALA A 47 -14.38 21.52 -8.88
N ALA A 48 -13.21 21.21 -9.46
CA ALA A 48 -12.27 22.21 -9.94
C ALA A 48 -12.73 22.92 -11.22
N ARG A 49 -13.09 24.21 -11.14
CA ARG A 49 -13.65 24.97 -12.27
C ARG A 49 -12.60 25.60 -13.19
N SER A 50 -11.37 25.82 -12.72
CA SER A 50 -10.33 26.50 -13.49
C SER A 50 -9.43 25.52 -14.26
N GLY A 51 -9.04 25.89 -15.48
CA GLY A 51 -8.14 25.06 -16.30
C GLY A 51 -6.73 24.96 -15.72
N ARG A 52 -5.98 26.07 -15.68
CA ARG A 52 -4.55 26.04 -15.32
C ARG A 52 -4.29 25.58 -13.88
N ALA A 53 -5.01 26.11 -12.89
CA ALA A 53 -4.84 25.64 -11.51
C ALA A 53 -5.44 24.25 -11.29
N GLY A 54 -6.52 23.90 -12.02
CA GLY A 54 -7.08 22.54 -12.05
C GLY A 54 -6.06 21.49 -12.48
N VAL A 55 -5.36 21.74 -13.58
CA VAL A 55 -4.30 20.88 -14.12
C VAL A 55 -3.13 20.77 -13.15
N VAL A 56 -2.60 21.89 -12.65
CA VAL A 56 -1.44 21.87 -11.74
C VAL A 56 -1.76 21.08 -10.47
N THR A 57 -2.89 21.36 -9.83
CA THR A 57 -3.30 20.60 -8.64
C THR A 57 -3.57 19.14 -8.97
N GLY A 58 -4.21 18.83 -10.10
CA GLY A 58 -4.45 17.45 -10.54
C GLY A 58 -3.15 16.67 -10.73
N LEU A 59 -2.11 17.29 -11.30
CA LEU A 59 -0.79 16.68 -11.46
C LEU A 59 -0.09 16.45 -10.12
N VAL A 60 -0.21 17.40 -9.17
CA VAL A 60 0.36 17.22 -7.82
C VAL A 60 -0.33 16.07 -7.09
N LEU A 61 -1.67 15.97 -7.17
CA LEU A 61 -2.41 14.86 -6.58
C LEU A 61 -2.05 13.52 -7.22
N LEU A 62 -1.84 13.49 -8.54
CA LEU A 62 -1.36 12.29 -9.24
C LEU A 62 0.05 11.89 -8.80
N ALA A 63 0.95 12.85 -8.63
CA ALA A 63 2.31 12.59 -8.15
C ALA A 63 2.29 12.03 -6.72
N LEU A 64 1.43 12.59 -5.85
CA LEU A 64 1.21 12.07 -4.51
C LEU A 64 0.66 10.63 -4.55
N LEU A 65 -0.39 10.38 -5.32
CA LEU A 65 -0.95 9.04 -5.47
C LEU A 65 0.12 8.03 -5.95
N ALA A 66 0.88 8.40 -6.98
CA ALA A 66 1.95 7.57 -7.52
C ALA A 66 3.03 7.26 -6.48
N TRP A 67 3.42 8.24 -5.66
CA TRP A 67 4.36 8.02 -4.55
C TRP A 67 3.76 7.09 -3.49
N PHE A 68 2.50 7.26 -3.10
CA PHE A 68 1.90 6.41 -2.07
C PHE A 68 1.66 4.96 -2.53
N VAL A 69 1.45 4.74 -3.82
CA VAL A 69 1.15 3.40 -4.36
C VAL A 69 2.39 2.70 -4.92
N LEU A 70 3.11 3.31 -5.86
CA LEU A 70 4.06 2.58 -6.71
C LEU A 70 5.30 2.05 -5.98
N PRO A 71 5.99 2.80 -5.09
CA PRO A 71 7.20 2.31 -4.42
C PRO A 71 7.00 0.99 -3.68
N ARG A 72 5.89 0.83 -2.97
CA ARG A 72 5.55 -0.40 -2.24
C ARG A 72 5.31 -1.56 -3.21
N GLU A 73 4.49 -1.35 -4.23
CA GLU A 73 4.17 -2.37 -5.24
C GLU A 73 5.39 -2.76 -6.11
N LEU A 74 6.39 -1.88 -6.20
CA LEU A 74 7.69 -2.15 -6.80
C LEU A 74 8.68 -2.83 -5.84
N GLY A 75 8.25 -3.15 -4.61
CA GLY A 75 9.07 -3.81 -3.59
C GLY A 75 10.15 -2.91 -2.97
N LEU A 76 10.05 -1.59 -3.09
CA LEU A 76 10.96 -0.67 -2.42
C LEU A 76 10.67 -0.64 -0.91
N ALA A 77 11.69 -0.37 -0.11
CA ALA A 77 11.58 -0.26 1.34
C ALA A 77 12.37 0.95 1.88
N GLY A 78 12.15 1.28 3.15
CA GLY A 78 12.84 2.36 3.85
C GLY A 78 11.92 3.50 4.30
N PRO A 79 12.47 4.51 5.01
CA PRO A 79 11.71 5.58 5.66
C PRO A 79 11.08 6.60 4.69
N TRP A 80 11.32 6.44 3.38
CA TRP A 80 10.71 7.26 2.32
C TRP A 80 9.60 6.53 1.56
N VAL A 81 9.39 5.23 1.86
CA VAL A 81 8.33 4.41 1.26
C VAL A 81 7.11 4.47 2.17
N PRO A 82 5.97 5.01 1.71
CA PRO A 82 4.78 5.08 2.54
C PRO A 82 4.28 3.70 2.94
N ALA A 83 3.87 3.56 4.19
CA ALA A 83 3.17 2.35 4.63
C ALA A 83 1.74 2.35 4.08
N ALA A 84 1.14 1.18 3.84
CA ALA A 84 -0.24 1.09 3.31
C ALA A 84 -1.23 1.85 4.19
N ILE A 85 -1.06 1.79 5.51
CA ILE A 85 -1.91 2.51 6.45
C ILE A 85 -1.86 4.04 6.26
N GLU A 86 -0.72 4.58 5.83
CA GLU A 86 -0.54 6.01 5.60
C GLU A 86 -1.33 6.51 4.38
N VAL A 87 -1.76 5.61 3.49
CA VAL A 87 -2.68 5.95 2.38
C VAL A 87 -4.01 6.46 2.92
N TYR A 88 -4.52 5.89 4.02
CA TYR A 88 -5.82 6.25 4.56
C TYR A 88 -5.81 7.63 5.21
N TRP A 89 -4.81 7.97 6.04
CA TRP A 89 -4.80 9.24 6.76
C TRP A 89 -3.85 10.29 6.16
N LEU A 90 -2.60 9.91 5.85
CA LEU A 90 -1.58 10.87 5.44
C LEU A 90 -1.80 11.34 4.01
N HIS A 91 -2.00 10.41 3.06
CA HIS A 91 -2.28 10.77 1.68
C HIS A 91 -3.55 11.62 1.55
N THR A 92 -4.65 11.25 2.24
CA THR A 92 -5.89 12.03 2.19
C THR A 92 -5.75 13.42 2.83
N THR A 93 -4.95 13.54 3.89
CA THR A 93 -4.63 14.82 4.53
C THR A 93 -3.79 15.70 3.61
N LEU A 94 -2.73 15.17 3.00
CA LEU A 94 -1.92 15.90 2.02
C LEU A 94 -2.76 16.33 0.82
N ALA A 95 -3.59 15.43 0.29
CA ALA A 95 -4.49 15.74 -0.82
C ALA A 95 -5.50 16.85 -0.46
N ALA A 96 -6.06 16.83 0.75
CA ALA A 96 -6.93 17.89 1.26
C ALA A 96 -6.22 19.26 1.27
N VAL A 97 -4.98 19.29 1.76
CA VAL A 97 -4.15 20.52 1.78
C VAL A 97 -3.88 21.02 0.36
N VAL A 98 -3.48 20.13 -0.56
CA VAL A 98 -3.23 20.50 -1.96
C VAL A 98 -4.50 21.04 -2.62
N CYS A 99 -5.66 20.42 -2.38
CA CYS A 99 -6.96 20.89 -2.89
C CYS A 99 -7.35 22.26 -2.31
N ALA A 100 -7.12 22.50 -1.01
CA ALA A 100 -7.38 23.78 -0.37
C ALA A 100 -6.52 24.90 -0.97
N ILE A 101 -5.23 24.65 -1.17
CA ILE A 101 -4.29 25.59 -1.81
C ILE A 101 -4.71 25.85 -3.27
N GLY A 102 -5.01 24.79 -4.02
CA GLY A 102 -5.35 24.88 -5.44
C GLY A 102 -6.67 25.62 -5.70
N SER A 103 -7.66 25.43 -4.83
CA SER A 103 -8.98 26.06 -4.98
C SER A 103 -9.01 27.51 -4.48
N ARG A 104 -8.04 27.92 -3.65
CA ARG A 104 -7.97 29.24 -2.98
C ARG A 104 -9.26 29.62 -2.26
N LYS A 105 -10.07 28.64 -1.86
CA LYS A 105 -11.35 28.85 -1.18
C LYS A 105 -11.51 27.85 -0.04
N PRO A 106 -12.05 28.27 1.11
CA PRO A 106 -12.54 27.33 2.10
C PRO A 106 -13.65 26.50 1.43
N GLY A 107 -13.54 25.19 1.54
CA GLY A 107 -14.42 24.25 0.89
C GLY A 107 -14.42 22.91 1.61
N PRO A 108 -15.22 21.92 1.15
CA PRO A 108 -15.35 20.61 1.80
C PRO A 108 -14.10 19.73 1.68
N TRP A 109 -12.92 20.30 1.39
CA TRP A 109 -11.66 19.59 1.18
C TRP A 109 -11.15 18.87 2.44
N LEU A 110 -11.64 19.24 3.62
CA LEU A 110 -11.36 18.54 4.87
C LEU A 110 -12.16 17.25 5.03
N LEU A 111 -13.27 17.06 4.29
CA LEU A 111 -14.10 15.85 4.39
C LEU A 111 -13.31 14.58 4.00
N PRO A 112 -12.53 14.55 2.90
CA PRO A 112 -11.64 13.42 2.59
C PRO A 112 -10.64 13.13 3.70
N ALA A 113 -10.05 14.15 4.33
CA ALA A 113 -9.09 13.97 5.41
C ALA A 113 -9.78 13.35 6.65
N PHE A 114 -10.93 13.89 7.06
CA PHE A 114 -11.70 13.35 8.18
C PHE A 114 -12.15 11.90 7.91
N GLY A 115 -12.67 11.62 6.71
CA GLY A 115 -12.98 10.27 6.27
C GLY A 115 -11.76 9.35 6.31
N GLY A 116 -10.59 9.86 5.92
CA GLY A 116 -9.32 9.16 6.02
C GLY A 116 -8.97 8.70 7.42
N PHE A 117 -9.09 9.59 8.40
CA PHE A 117 -8.88 9.24 9.81
C PHE A 117 -9.90 8.21 10.32
N VAL A 118 -11.18 8.35 9.97
CA VAL A 118 -12.22 7.38 10.36
C VAL A 118 -11.94 6.00 9.76
N VAL A 119 -11.61 5.94 8.48
CA VAL A 119 -11.27 4.67 7.80
C VAL A 119 -10.00 4.07 8.39
N THR A 120 -8.98 4.88 8.68
CA THR A 120 -7.76 4.41 9.36
C THR A 120 -8.08 3.76 10.70
N GLY A 121 -8.95 4.38 11.50
CA GLY A 121 -9.41 3.80 12.76
C GLY A 121 -10.13 2.46 12.56
N GLY A 122 -10.99 2.36 11.54
CA GLY A 122 -11.66 1.11 11.18
C GLY A 122 -10.69 0.01 10.73
N VAL A 123 -9.74 0.35 9.84
CA VAL A 123 -8.71 -0.57 9.33
C VAL A 123 -7.78 -1.03 10.46
N LEU A 124 -7.40 -0.14 11.38
CA LEU A 124 -6.62 -0.54 12.56
C LEU A 124 -7.39 -1.55 13.41
N VAL A 125 -8.68 -1.32 13.67
CA VAL A 125 -9.50 -2.25 14.45
C VAL A 125 -9.70 -3.59 13.72
N ALA A 126 -9.90 -3.56 12.41
CA ALA A 126 -10.03 -4.76 11.58
C ALA A 126 -8.70 -5.52 11.44
N GLY A 127 -7.59 -4.82 11.31
CA GLY A 127 -6.25 -5.39 11.19
C GLY A 127 -5.76 -6.08 12.47
N TRP A 128 -6.36 -5.78 13.63
CA TRP A 128 -6.18 -6.60 14.83
C TRP A 128 -6.85 -7.98 14.72
N GLN A 129 -7.77 -8.16 13.77
CA GLN A 129 -8.56 -9.38 13.57
C GLN A 129 -8.15 -10.15 12.30
N GLU A 130 -7.36 -9.54 11.40
CA GLU A 130 -6.94 -10.14 10.13
C GLU A 130 -5.43 -10.43 10.13
N ALA A 131 -5.03 -11.50 9.43
CA ALA A 131 -3.61 -11.78 9.22
C ALA A 131 -2.97 -10.66 8.39
N PRO A 132 -1.73 -10.26 8.70
CA PRO A 132 -1.04 -9.21 7.96
C PRO A 132 -0.92 -9.57 6.48
N SER A 133 -0.99 -8.54 5.63
CA SER A 133 -0.68 -8.66 4.22
C SER A 133 0.73 -9.22 4.03
N ASP A 134 0.94 -9.99 2.97
CA ASP A 134 2.23 -10.52 2.54
C ASP A 134 3.18 -9.43 2.02
N GLU A 135 2.76 -8.16 2.03
CA GLU A 135 3.64 -7.01 1.82
C GLU A 135 4.36 -7.07 0.45
N GLY A 136 3.72 -7.66 -0.56
CA GLY A 136 4.23 -7.81 -1.92
C GLY A 136 5.33 -8.87 -2.06
N VAL A 137 5.46 -9.76 -1.08
CA VAL A 137 6.37 -10.92 -1.15
C VAL A 137 5.80 -11.99 -2.09
N LEU A 138 4.47 -12.07 -2.24
CA LEU A 138 3.86 -12.95 -3.23
C LEU A 138 3.86 -12.33 -4.64
N PRO A 139 3.88 -13.15 -5.71
CA PRO A 139 4.01 -14.61 -5.67
C PRO A 139 5.37 -15.04 -5.12
N GLY A 140 5.36 -16.13 -4.33
CA GLY A 140 6.58 -16.69 -3.77
C GLY A 140 7.52 -17.25 -4.84
N PRO A 141 8.71 -17.72 -4.45
CA PRO A 141 9.73 -18.20 -5.38
C PRO A 141 9.19 -19.33 -6.27
N ALA A 142 9.33 -19.18 -7.59
CA ALA A 142 8.74 -20.09 -8.59
C ALA A 142 9.30 -21.53 -8.51
N GLN A 143 10.43 -21.72 -7.83
CA GLN A 143 11.06 -23.02 -7.61
C GLN A 143 10.35 -23.84 -6.53
N LEU A 144 9.55 -23.22 -5.67
CA LEU A 144 8.89 -23.89 -4.56
C LEU A 144 7.41 -24.08 -4.84
N ARG A 145 6.88 -25.22 -4.39
CA ARG A 145 5.43 -25.42 -4.32
C ARG A 145 4.95 -24.90 -2.98
N ILE A 146 4.14 -23.84 -3.02
CA ILE A 146 3.70 -23.09 -1.85
C ILE A 146 2.21 -23.37 -1.59
N ILE A 147 1.88 -23.66 -0.34
CA ILE A 147 0.52 -23.73 0.19
C ILE A 147 0.39 -22.60 1.20
N GLU A 148 -0.55 -21.71 0.97
CA GLU A 148 -0.83 -20.57 1.84
C GLU A 148 -1.98 -20.92 2.77
N ASP A 149 -1.83 -20.56 4.04
CA ASP A 149 -2.86 -20.68 5.06
C ASP A 149 -2.87 -19.43 5.96
N ILE A 150 -3.99 -19.20 6.64
CA ILE A 150 -4.15 -18.14 7.63
C ILE A 150 -4.43 -18.80 8.98
N ASP A 151 -3.61 -18.49 9.97
CA ASP A 151 -3.77 -19.01 11.33
C ASP A 151 -4.01 -17.87 12.32
N CYS A 152 -4.82 -18.13 13.35
CA CYS A 152 -5.27 -17.14 14.31
C CYS A 152 -5.24 -17.69 15.74
N GLY A 153 -4.63 -16.93 16.65
CA GLY A 153 -4.58 -17.26 18.07
C GLY A 153 -5.06 -16.12 18.97
N SER A 154 -4.91 -16.29 20.29
CA SER A 154 -5.30 -15.27 21.27
C SER A 154 -4.48 -13.96 21.19
N GLY A 155 -3.38 -13.95 20.44
CA GLY A 155 -2.49 -12.80 20.23
C GLY A 155 -2.63 -12.12 18.86
N GLY A 156 -3.57 -12.55 18.01
CA GLY A 156 -3.75 -12.04 16.65
C GLY A 156 -3.70 -13.14 15.60
N CYS A 157 -3.80 -12.74 14.33
CA CYS A 157 -3.70 -13.63 13.18
C CYS A 157 -2.35 -13.42 12.46
N TRP A 158 -1.79 -14.48 11.90
CA TRP A 158 -0.57 -14.45 11.10
C TRP A 158 -0.78 -15.25 9.81
N ARG A 159 -0.01 -14.90 8.78
CA ARG A 159 -0.03 -15.63 7.51
C ARG A 159 1.05 -16.70 7.53
N VAL A 160 0.71 -17.89 7.04
CA VAL A 160 1.63 -19.03 6.95
C VAL A 160 1.77 -19.44 5.49
N ALA A 161 2.99 -19.60 5.03
CA ALA A 161 3.28 -20.27 3.76
C ALA A 161 4.13 -21.50 4.03
N GLU A 162 3.55 -22.67 3.76
CA GLU A 162 4.29 -23.93 3.76
C GLU A 162 4.75 -24.23 2.35
N SER A 163 6.03 -24.54 2.22
CA SER A 163 6.68 -24.72 0.93
C SER A 163 7.45 -26.03 0.87
N THR A 164 7.43 -26.64 -0.31
CA THR A 164 8.18 -27.87 -0.61
C THR A 164 9.04 -27.67 -1.87
N GLY A 165 10.27 -28.17 -1.82
CA GLY A 165 11.27 -28.08 -2.88
C GLY A 165 12.69 -28.10 -2.33
N ASP A 166 13.66 -28.44 -3.19
CA ASP A 166 15.07 -28.52 -2.81
C ASP A 166 15.54 -27.20 -2.18
N HIS A 167 16.19 -27.28 -1.02
CA HIS A 167 16.71 -26.10 -0.31
C HIS A 167 15.65 -25.01 -0.04
N ALA A 168 14.42 -25.43 0.32
CA ALA A 168 13.28 -24.53 0.49
C ALA A 168 13.57 -23.35 1.44
N ALA A 169 14.29 -23.59 2.54
CA ALA A 169 14.62 -22.56 3.50
C ALA A 169 15.59 -21.51 2.90
N GLU A 170 16.65 -21.96 2.23
CA GLU A 170 17.64 -21.08 1.59
C GLU A 170 17.03 -20.28 0.43
N VAL A 171 16.14 -20.90 -0.36
CA VAL A 171 15.41 -20.23 -1.44
C VAL A 171 14.51 -19.12 -0.89
N TRP A 172 13.81 -19.36 0.22
CA TRP A 172 13.02 -18.33 0.89
C TRP A 172 13.88 -17.19 1.43
N GLN A 173 15.01 -17.50 2.06
CA GLN A 173 15.93 -16.47 2.55
C GLN A 173 16.45 -15.58 1.42
N ALA A 174 16.83 -16.17 0.28
CA ALA A 174 17.25 -15.43 -0.90
C ALA A 174 16.11 -14.57 -1.47
N HIS A 175 14.88 -15.10 -1.54
CA HIS A 175 13.71 -14.37 -2.01
C HIS A 175 13.37 -13.17 -1.11
N LEU A 176 13.38 -13.35 0.21
CA LEU A 176 13.13 -12.28 1.18
C LEU A 176 14.21 -11.18 1.08
N THR A 177 15.46 -11.58 0.94
CA THR A 177 16.58 -10.64 0.76
C THR A 177 16.42 -9.84 -0.55
N ALA A 178 16.01 -10.48 -1.64
CA ALA A 178 15.71 -9.81 -2.91
C ALA A 178 14.51 -8.84 -2.81
N ARG A 179 13.63 -9.03 -1.82
CA ARG A 179 12.48 -8.16 -1.51
C ARG A 179 12.76 -7.13 -0.42
N ASN A 180 14.05 -6.82 -0.19
CA ASN A 180 14.53 -5.83 0.78
C ASN A 180 14.20 -6.16 2.25
N PHE A 181 14.04 -7.44 2.59
CA PHE A 181 14.07 -7.84 3.99
C PHE A 181 15.51 -8.07 4.44
N THR A 182 15.87 -7.51 5.59
CA THR A 182 17.18 -7.65 6.20
C THR A 182 17.16 -8.66 7.34
N PRO A 183 18.23 -9.46 7.54
CA PRO A 183 18.34 -10.35 8.69
C PRO A 183 18.16 -9.59 10.01
N ALA A 184 17.31 -10.10 10.89
CA ALA A 184 17.05 -9.58 12.22
C ALA A 184 17.48 -10.61 13.29
N PRO A 185 17.64 -10.21 14.56
CA PRO A 185 17.94 -11.15 15.64
C PRO A 185 16.92 -12.30 15.66
N ALA A 186 17.42 -13.53 15.72
CA ALA A 186 16.57 -14.71 15.82
C ALA A 186 15.79 -14.70 17.15
N LEU A 187 14.48 -14.92 17.08
CA LEU A 187 13.68 -15.33 18.24
C LEU A 187 13.65 -16.85 18.29
N ASP A 188 13.92 -17.44 19.45
CA ASP A 188 13.84 -18.89 19.69
C ASP A 188 14.63 -19.76 18.69
N GLY A 189 15.75 -19.23 18.17
CA GLY A 189 16.60 -19.92 17.20
C GLY A 189 16.06 -19.96 15.77
N VAL A 190 14.95 -19.26 15.48
CA VAL A 190 14.35 -19.17 14.15
C VAL A 190 14.97 -18.02 13.36
N THR A 191 15.33 -18.26 12.11
CA THR A 191 15.92 -17.21 11.26
C THR A 191 14.84 -16.19 10.89
N ARG A 192 15.11 -14.93 11.22
CA ARG A 192 14.14 -13.85 11.09
C ARG A 192 14.65 -12.79 10.14
N PHE A 193 13.75 -12.29 9.30
CA PHE A 193 14.01 -11.24 8.33
C PHE A 193 12.97 -10.14 8.50
N CYS A 194 13.38 -8.88 8.52
CA CYS A 194 12.45 -7.76 8.70
C CYS A 194 12.62 -6.71 7.62
N ARG A 195 11.53 -6.02 7.33
CA ARG A 195 11.46 -4.88 6.43
C ARG A 195 10.74 -3.74 7.13
N THR A 196 11.31 -2.55 7.05
CA THR A 196 10.70 -1.34 7.63
C THR A 196 10.24 -0.41 6.52
N THR A 197 9.03 0.09 6.65
CA THR A 197 8.40 1.10 5.78
C THR A 197 7.71 2.16 6.64
N GLY A 198 7.23 3.24 6.01
CA GLY A 198 6.51 4.31 6.68
C GLY A 198 7.26 5.63 6.67
N LEU A 199 6.52 6.71 6.41
CA LEU A 199 7.03 8.09 6.40
C LEU A 199 7.00 8.73 7.79
N LEU A 200 5.89 8.56 8.51
CA LEU A 200 5.64 9.16 9.82
C LEU A 200 5.50 8.12 10.91
N VAL A 201 4.96 6.94 10.58
CA VAL A 201 4.87 5.81 11.50
C VAL A 201 5.67 4.66 10.92
N ASN A 202 6.73 4.25 11.63
CA ASN A 202 7.50 3.08 11.24
C ASN A 202 6.61 1.84 11.35
N HIS A 203 6.46 1.16 10.23
CA HIS A 203 5.77 -0.11 10.11
C HIS A 203 6.80 -1.17 9.80
N GLN A 204 7.02 -2.09 10.75
CA GLN A 204 7.98 -3.16 10.62
C GLN A 204 7.26 -4.48 10.40
N THR A 205 7.50 -5.11 9.25
CA THR A 205 6.99 -6.43 8.93
C THR A 205 8.13 -7.42 8.99
N CYS A 206 7.94 -8.53 9.69
CA CYS A 206 8.93 -9.57 9.82
C CYS A 206 8.40 -10.90 9.30
N ALA A 207 9.33 -11.68 8.75
CA ALA A 207 9.14 -13.02 8.24
C ALA A 207 10.08 -13.96 9.01
N GLU A 208 9.52 -15.00 9.61
CA GLU A 208 10.25 -16.09 10.23
C GLU A 208 10.32 -17.27 9.28
N VAL A 209 11.53 -17.75 8.99
CA VAL A 209 11.75 -18.93 8.13
C VAL A 209 12.11 -20.12 9.01
N ARG A 210 11.21 -21.09 9.09
CA ARG A 210 11.35 -22.33 9.87
C ARG A 210 11.57 -23.51 8.94
N PRO A 211 12.76 -24.15 8.93
CA PRO A 211 12.94 -25.40 8.21
C PRO A 211 12.17 -26.52 8.91
N LEU A 212 11.27 -27.19 8.19
CA LEU A 212 10.53 -28.35 8.71
C LEU A 212 11.26 -29.65 8.37
N ALA A 213 11.86 -29.71 7.18
CA ALA A 213 12.68 -30.81 6.66
C ALA A 213 13.67 -30.25 5.62
N PRO A 214 14.65 -31.03 5.12
CA PRO A 214 15.63 -30.54 4.15
C PRO A 214 15.00 -29.86 2.91
N ASP A 215 13.86 -30.38 2.45
CA ASP A 215 13.16 -29.90 1.25
C ASP A 215 11.82 -29.22 1.60
N SER A 216 11.65 -28.76 2.84
CA SER A 216 10.43 -28.05 3.23
C SER A 216 10.66 -26.96 4.26
N ALA A 217 9.99 -25.83 4.07
CA ALA A 217 10.10 -24.68 4.94
C ALA A 217 8.73 -24.04 5.16
N ARG A 218 8.54 -23.53 6.37
CA ARG A 218 7.38 -22.73 6.78
C ARG A 218 7.82 -21.29 6.95
N VAL A 219 7.11 -20.36 6.33
CA VAL A 219 7.33 -18.93 6.49
C VAL A 219 6.13 -18.33 7.19
N GLU A 220 6.38 -17.64 8.29
CA GLU A 220 5.35 -16.98 9.10
C GLU A 220 5.58 -15.46 9.06
N TRP A 221 4.55 -14.69 8.71
CA TRP A 221 4.63 -13.22 8.67
C TRP A 221 3.85 -12.58 9.81
N TYR A 222 4.46 -11.58 10.43
CA TYR A 222 3.84 -10.75 11.46
C TYR A 222 4.32 -9.29 11.36
N VAL A 223 3.54 -8.40 11.99
CA VAL A 223 3.85 -6.97 12.12
C VAL A 223 4.24 -6.69 13.57
N GLU A 224 5.28 -5.88 13.76
CA GLU A 224 5.71 -5.35 15.06
C GLU A 224 5.41 -3.86 15.22
#